data_AF-A0A060ZK56-F1
#
_entry.id   AF-A0A060ZK56-F1
#
_cell.length_a   1.000
_cell.length_b   1.000
_cell.length_c   1.000
_cell.angle_alpha   90.00
_cell.angle_beta   90.00
_cell.angle_gamma   90.00
#
_symmetry.space_group_name_H-M   'P 1'
#
loop_
_entity.id
_entity.type
_entity.pdbx_description
1 polymer ?
#
loop_
_entity_poly.entity_id
_entity_poly.type
_entity_poly.pdbx_seq_one_letter_code
_entity_poly.pdbx_strand_id
1 'polypeptide(L)'
;MHEEPAGRSTRENLCTLTDKADGKELLAITVAWTPHSPPSGRSVHYTTTVGPEDASRLLVACDVGSGGAKGSGGGLSLEFAMRDYSTVSDHSHAKLLIASAKQMTSDLDCREDPEYPDPKVVAPPPKRGLR
;
A
#
# COMPACT_ATOMS: atom_id res chain seq x y z
N MET A 1 -28.69 -25.54 -13.98
CA MET A 1 -27.38 -24.87 -14.15
C MET A 1 -27.44 -23.64 -13.28
N HIS A 2 -26.70 -23.61 -12.17
CA HIS A 2 -26.57 -22.42 -11.33
C HIS A 2 -25.36 -21.64 -11.81
N GLU A 3 -25.55 -20.35 -12.05
CA GLU A 3 -24.52 -19.34 -12.23
C GLU A 3 -23.56 -19.33 -11.03
N GLU A 4 -22.26 -19.31 -11.31
CA GLU A 4 -21.27 -18.73 -10.39
C GLU A 4 -20.83 -17.38 -10.97
N PRO A 5 -21.05 -16.25 -10.27
CA PRO A 5 -20.45 -14.99 -10.67
C PRO A 5 -18.94 -15.08 -10.46
N ALA A 6 -18.16 -14.79 -11.51
CA ALA A 6 -16.71 -14.69 -11.47
C ALA A 6 -16.27 -13.92 -10.23
N GLY A 7 -15.54 -14.62 -9.35
CA GLY A 7 -15.14 -14.13 -8.04
C GLY A 7 -14.46 -12.77 -8.10
N ARG A 8 -15.07 -11.80 -7.42
CA ARG A 8 -14.45 -10.53 -7.05
C ARG A 8 -13.19 -10.86 -6.26
N SER A 9 -12.02 -10.73 -6.89
CA SER A 9 -10.72 -11.01 -6.29
C SER A 9 -10.57 -10.25 -4.96
N THR A 10 -10.70 -10.98 -3.87
CA THR A 10 -10.74 -10.43 -2.51
C THR A 10 -9.34 -10.03 -2.09
N ARG A 11 -9.15 -8.74 -1.81
CA ARG A 11 -7.99 -8.22 -1.07
C ARG A 11 -7.83 -9.02 0.23
N GLU A 12 -6.66 -9.59 0.47
CA GLU A 12 -6.36 -10.39 1.66
C GLU A 12 -5.54 -9.55 2.65
N ASN A 13 -6.16 -9.14 3.76
CA ASN A 13 -5.50 -8.30 4.76
C ASN A 13 -4.43 -9.09 5.53
N LEU A 14 -3.22 -8.56 5.59
CA LEU A 14 -2.10 -9.12 6.35
C LEU A 14 -2.04 -8.54 7.76
N CYS A 15 -2.03 -7.22 7.86
CA CYS A 15 -1.94 -6.53 9.13
C CYS A 15 -2.48 -5.11 9.05
N THR A 16 -2.71 -4.51 10.23
CA THR A 16 -3.03 -3.10 10.37
C THR A 16 -2.10 -2.50 11.42
N LEU A 17 -1.35 -1.47 11.01
CA LEU A 17 -0.54 -0.65 11.91
C LEU A 17 -1.36 0.57 12.30
N THR A 18 -1.55 0.81 13.60
CA THR A 18 -2.39 1.90 14.09
C THR A 18 -1.63 2.76 15.09
N ASP A 19 -1.65 4.07 14.89
CA ASP A 19 -1.27 5.07 15.88
C ASP A 19 -2.52 5.60 16.60
N LYS A 20 -2.45 5.69 17.93
CA LYS A 20 -3.57 6.13 18.78
C LYS A 20 -3.12 7.15 19.80
N ALA A 21 -3.93 8.20 19.99
CA ALA A 21 -3.80 9.15 21.09
C ALA A 21 -5.14 9.26 21.82
N ASP A 22 -5.12 9.25 23.16
CA ASP A 22 -6.32 9.34 24.01
C ASP A 22 -7.42 8.32 23.65
N GLY A 23 -7.02 7.11 23.22
CA GLY A 23 -7.92 6.05 22.80
C GLY A 23 -8.56 6.25 21.41
N LYS A 24 -8.20 7.32 20.69
CA LYS A 24 -8.67 7.61 19.33
C LYS A 24 -7.61 7.24 18.31
N GLU A 25 -8.04 6.64 17.21
CA GLU A 25 -7.18 6.37 16.05
C GLU A 25 -6.82 7.69 15.37
N LEU A 26 -5.53 7.96 15.25
CA LEU A 26 -5.01 9.13 14.53
C LEU A 26 -4.63 8.77 13.10
N LEU A 27 -3.98 7.63 12.94
CA LEU A 27 -3.49 7.14 11.67
C LEU A 27 -3.50 5.61 11.66
N ALA A 28 -3.90 5.02 10.54
CA ALA A 28 -3.84 3.58 10.36
C ALA A 28 -3.31 3.23 8.97
N ILE A 29 -2.45 2.22 8.87
CA ILE A 29 -1.96 1.65 7.62
C ILE A 29 -2.42 0.20 7.57
N THR A 30 -3.28 -0.13 6.61
CA THR A 30 -3.69 -1.51 6.33
C THR A 30 -2.82 -2.07 5.22
N VAL A 31 -2.19 -3.21 5.46
CA VAL A 31 -1.38 -3.93 4.47
C VAL A 31 -2.13 -5.17 4.01
N ALA A 32 -2.18 -5.39 2.71
CA ALA A 32 -2.89 -6.52 2.13
C ALA A 32 -2.27 -7.03 0.84
N TRP A 33 -2.47 -8.30 0.53
CA TRP A 33 -2.28 -8.81 -0.82
C TRP A 33 -3.42 -8.36 -1.73
N THR A 34 -3.06 -7.90 -2.91
CA THR A 34 -4.00 -7.48 -3.95
C THR A 34 -3.58 -8.05 -5.30
N PRO A 35 -4.53 -8.40 -6.18
CA PRO A 35 -4.23 -8.80 -7.55
C PRO A 35 -3.84 -7.62 -8.45
N HIS A 36 -3.90 -6.38 -7.95
CA HIS A 36 -3.55 -5.19 -8.71
C HIS A 36 -2.05 -4.95 -8.69
N SER A 37 -1.40 -5.04 -9.86
CA SER A 37 0.01 -4.68 -10.00
C SER A 37 0.20 -3.17 -10.20
N PRO A 38 1.35 -2.60 -9.81
CA PRO A 38 1.67 -1.23 -10.17
C PRO A 38 1.66 -1.02 -11.70
N PRO A 39 1.22 0.15 -12.20
CA PRO A 39 1.17 0.44 -13.63
C PRO A 39 2.56 0.51 -14.28
N SER A 40 2.63 0.16 -15.57
CA SER A 40 3.74 0.45 -16.48
C SER A 40 5.12 -0.06 -16.03
N GLY A 41 5.21 -1.33 -15.60
CA GLY A 41 6.49 -1.97 -15.28
C GLY A 41 7.22 -1.36 -14.08
N ARG A 42 6.53 -0.54 -13.27
CA ARG A 42 7.07 -0.01 -12.03
C ARG A 42 6.99 -1.07 -10.93
N SER A 43 7.97 -1.08 -10.05
CA SER A 43 7.94 -1.86 -8.81
C SER A 43 7.02 -1.24 -7.75
N VAL A 44 6.83 0.09 -7.79
CA VAL A 44 6.09 0.84 -6.78
C VAL A 44 5.21 1.92 -7.41
N HIS A 45 3.99 2.07 -6.92
CA HIS A 45 3.08 3.13 -7.33
C HIS A 45 2.36 3.77 -6.14
N TYR A 46 2.60 5.07 -5.97
CA TYR A 46 1.97 5.90 -4.95
C TYR A 46 0.77 6.64 -5.55
N THR A 47 -0.35 6.65 -4.82
CA THR A 47 -1.57 7.35 -5.19
C THR A 47 -2.09 8.13 -3.99
N THR A 48 -2.26 9.45 -4.13
CA THR A 48 -3.09 10.22 -3.21
C THR A 48 -4.55 9.96 -3.56
N THR A 49 -5.38 9.67 -2.56
CA THR A 49 -6.82 9.47 -2.73
C THR A 49 -7.58 10.63 -2.09
N VAL A 50 -8.61 11.11 -2.80
CA VAL A 50 -9.58 12.06 -2.27
C VAL A 50 -10.87 11.30 -2.03
N GLY A 51 -11.14 10.92 -0.79
CA GLY A 51 -12.30 10.09 -0.46
C GLY A 51 -12.43 9.84 1.04
N PRO A 52 -13.55 9.23 1.48
CA PRO A 52 -13.87 9.07 2.89
C PRO A 52 -13.10 7.94 3.58
N GLU A 53 -12.44 7.05 2.84
CA GLU A 53 -11.84 5.83 3.41
C GLU A 53 -10.33 5.95 3.60
N ASP A 54 -9.56 6.02 2.51
CA ASP A 54 -8.11 6.10 2.54
C ASP A 54 -7.63 7.46 2.04
N ALA A 55 -6.68 8.07 2.74
CA ALA A 55 -6.03 9.32 2.35
C ALA A 55 -4.95 9.10 1.29
N SER A 56 -4.28 7.94 1.32
CA SER A 56 -3.26 7.58 0.33
C SER A 56 -3.04 6.07 0.25
N ARG A 57 -2.46 5.62 -0.87
CA ARG A 57 -2.15 4.23 -1.13
C ARG A 57 -0.77 4.07 -1.75
N LEU A 58 -0.12 2.95 -1.45
CA LEU A 58 1.12 2.51 -2.09
C LEU A 58 0.93 1.06 -2.54
N LEU A 59 1.07 0.81 -3.83
CA LEU A 59 1.15 -0.54 -4.41
C LEU A 59 2.61 -0.90 -4.63
N VAL A 60 3.00 -2.11 -4.22
CA VAL A 60 4.36 -2.63 -4.35
C VAL A 60 4.31 -4.02 -4.96
N ALA A 61 5.01 -4.19 -6.07
CA ALA A 61 5.26 -5.50 -6.64
C ALA A 61 6.10 -6.30 -5.64
N CYS A 62 5.58 -7.43 -5.16
CA CYS A 62 6.28 -8.34 -4.29
C CYS A 62 5.82 -9.77 -4.61
N ASP A 63 6.73 -10.58 -5.13
CA ASP A 63 6.52 -12.01 -5.34
C ASP A 63 7.24 -12.78 -4.23
N VAL A 64 6.46 -13.47 -3.39
CA VAL A 64 6.98 -14.40 -2.37
C VAL A 64 6.76 -15.78 -2.95
N GLY A 65 7.78 -16.32 -3.64
CA GLY A 65 7.66 -17.49 -4.51
C GLY A 65 6.79 -18.61 -3.92
N SER A 66 5.81 -19.08 -4.69
CA SER A 66 4.75 -19.95 -4.19
C SER A 66 5.27 -21.29 -3.66
N GLY A 67 5.32 -21.43 -2.34
CA GLY A 67 5.28 -22.72 -1.66
C GLY A 67 3.88 -23.34 -1.80
N GLY A 68 3.58 -23.95 -2.96
CA GLY A 68 2.59 -25.03 -3.01
C GLY A 68 1.17 -24.75 -3.49
N ALA A 69 0.88 -23.67 -4.21
CA ALA A 69 -0.41 -23.52 -4.91
C ALA A 69 -0.21 -23.31 -6.42
N LYS A 70 -0.33 -24.40 -7.18
CA LYS A 70 -0.61 -24.34 -8.63
C LYS A 70 -1.98 -23.70 -8.81
N GLY A 71 -2.03 -22.39 -8.95
CA GLY A 71 -3.25 -21.64 -9.25
C GLY A 71 -2.95 -20.22 -9.67
N SER A 72 -2.96 -19.98 -10.98
CA SER A 72 -3.02 -18.67 -11.65
C SER A 72 -1.82 -17.73 -11.45
N GLY A 73 -0.98 -17.63 -12.51
CA GLY A 73 0.05 -16.60 -12.65
C GLY A 73 -0.54 -15.19 -12.85
N GLY A 74 -1.05 -14.61 -11.76
CA GLY A 74 -1.25 -13.17 -11.63
C GLY A 74 -0.44 -12.72 -10.42
N GLY A 75 0.66 -11.98 -10.65
CA GLY A 75 1.54 -11.53 -9.59
C GLY A 75 0.75 -10.72 -8.55
N LEU A 76 0.65 -11.25 -7.33
CA LEU A 76 0.09 -10.49 -6.22
C LEU A 76 1.03 -9.33 -5.89
N SER A 77 0.46 -8.24 -5.44
CA SER A 77 1.19 -7.06 -4.99
C SER A 77 0.76 -6.73 -3.56
N LEU A 78 1.63 -6.06 -2.83
CA LEU A 78 1.31 -5.51 -1.52
C LEU A 78 0.67 -4.14 -1.70
N GLU A 79 -0.54 -3.98 -1.17
CA GLU A 79 -1.21 -2.70 -1.04
C GLU A 79 -1.08 -2.20 0.40
N PHE A 80 -0.53 -1.01 0.56
CA PHE A 80 -0.52 -0.25 1.81
C PHE A 80 -1.54 0.88 1.66
N ALA A 81 -2.61 0.83 2.43
CA ALA A 81 -3.67 1.84 2.42
C ALA A 81 -3.67 2.61 3.74
N MET A 82 -3.55 3.93 3.67
CA MET A 82 -3.47 4.80 4.85
C MET A 82 -4.80 5.50 5.11
N ARG A 83 -5.28 5.40 6.34
CA ARG A 83 -6.33 6.27 6.91
C ARG A 83 -5.66 7.33 7.77
N ASP A 84 -6.15 8.56 7.64
CA ASP A 84 -5.61 9.70 8.37
C ASP A 84 -6.74 10.54 8.95
N TYR A 85 -6.86 10.51 10.27
CA TYR A 85 -7.81 11.33 11.05
C TYR A 85 -7.13 12.57 11.64
N SER A 86 -5.82 12.72 11.42
CA SER A 86 -4.98 13.80 11.93
C SER A 86 -4.67 14.88 10.88
N THR A 87 -4.97 14.62 9.60
CA THR A 87 -4.76 15.52 8.45
C THR A 87 -3.30 15.90 8.19
N VAL A 88 -2.39 14.92 8.27
CA VAL A 88 -1.00 15.12 7.86
C VAL A 88 -0.89 15.27 6.35
N SER A 89 0.16 15.95 5.89
CA SER A 89 0.36 16.19 4.46
C SER A 89 0.65 14.91 3.67
N ASP A 90 0.31 14.88 2.38
CA ASP A 90 0.67 13.82 1.43
C ASP A 90 2.17 13.47 1.45
N HIS A 91 3.04 14.47 1.66
CA HIS A 91 4.48 14.23 1.79
C HIS A 91 4.84 13.34 2.99
N SER A 92 4.11 13.50 4.10
CA SER A 92 4.24 12.67 5.29
C SER A 92 3.63 11.29 5.06
N HIS A 93 2.49 11.21 4.37
CA HIS A 93 1.91 9.93 3.97
C HIS A 93 2.89 9.12 3.12
N ALA A 94 3.47 9.71 2.07
CA ALA A 94 4.43 9.06 1.21
C ALA A 94 5.65 8.55 1.97
N LYS A 95 6.20 9.33 2.92
CA LYS A 95 7.29 8.88 3.79
C LYS A 95 6.91 7.65 4.61
N LEU A 96 5.77 7.70 5.29
CA LEU A 96 5.31 6.62 6.14
C LEU A 96 5.04 5.35 5.33
N LEU A 97 4.31 5.46 4.21
CA LEU A 97 4.00 4.32 3.35
C LEU A 97 5.26 3.69 2.75
N ILE A 98 6.19 4.50 2.22
CA ILE A 98 7.44 3.99 1.64
C ILE A 98 8.32 3.34 2.71
N ALA A 99 8.42 3.92 3.91
CA ALA A 99 9.19 3.34 5.00
C ALA A 99 8.60 1.99 5.47
N SER A 100 7.28 1.94 5.69
CA SER A 100 6.57 0.71 6.07
C SER A 100 6.71 -0.38 5.01
N ALA A 101 6.63 0.00 3.73
CA ALA A 101 6.76 -0.95 2.64
C ALA A 101 8.17 -1.51 2.50
N LYS A 102 9.22 -0.69 2.67
CA LYS A 102 10.61 -1.16 2.69
C LYS A 102 10.84 -2.19 3.80
N GLN A 103 10.35 -1.90 5.00
CA GLN A 103 10.47 -2.84 6.12
C GLN A 103 9.75 -4.15 5.81
N MET A 104 8.50 -4.08 5.39
CA MET A 104 7.68 -5.29 5.21
C MET A 104 8.11 -6.14 4.02
N THR A 105 8.57 -5.54 2.92
CA THR A 105 9.11 -6.31 1.77
C THR A 105 10.43 -6.98 2.11
N SER A 106 11.27 -6.35 2.93
CA SER A 106 12.47 -6.98 3.48
C SER A 106 12.13 -8.13 4.42
N ASP A 107 11.10 -7.98 5.27
CA ASP A 107 10.69 -9.02 6.22
C ASP A 107 10.00 -10.22 5.53
N LEU A 108 9.33 -9.97 4.40
CA LEU A 108 8.66 -10.99 3.58
C LEU A 108 9.60 -11.67 2.58
N ASP A 109 10.84 -11.21 2.45
CA ASP A 109 11.83 -11.72 1.49
C ASP A 109 11.27 -11.75 0.04
N CYS A 110 10.76 -10.61 -0.41
CA CYS A 110 10.26 -10.47 -1.79
C CYS A 110 11.39 -10.81 -2.78
N ARG A 111 11.09 -11.66 -3.76
CA ARG A 111 12.09 -12.19 -4.70
C ARG A 111 12.86 -11.12 -5.49
N GLU A 112 12.19 -10.03 -5.82
CA GLU A 112 12.80 -8.86 -6.45
C GLU A 112 12.76 -7.69 -5.47
N ASP A 113 13.88 -6.98 -5.32
CA ASP A 113 13.98 -5.77 -4.50
C ASP A 113 13.21 -4.63 -5.18
N PRO A 114 12.11 -4.13 -4.59
CA PRO A 114 11.33 -3.06 -5.22
C PRO A 114 12.11 -1.75 -5.21
N GLU A 115 12.22 -1.07 -6.36
CA GLU A 115 12.77 0.28 -6.40
C GLU A 115 11.78 1.29 -5.82
N TYR A 116 12.10 1.83 -4.64
CA TYR A 116 11.27 2.82 -3.97
C TYR A 116 11.64 4.26 -4.37
N PRO A 117 10.69 5.08 -4.84
CA PRO A 117 10.96 6.47 -5.17
C PRO A 117 11.27 7.29 -3.91
N ASP A 118 11.99 8.42 -4.08
CA ASP A 118 12.06 9.44 -3.03
C ASP A 118 10.65 10.00 -2.77
N PRO A 119 10.17 10.09 -1.51
CA PRO A 119 8.89 10.70 -1.18
C PRO A 119 8.67 12.09 -1.81
N LYS A 120 9.73 12.89 -1.97
CA LYS A 120 9.65 14.22 -2.60
C LYS A 120 9.26 14.18 -4.08
N VAL A 121 9.53 13.07 -4.77
CA VAL A 121 9.21 12.89 -6.19
C VAL A 121 7.73 12.59 -6.37
N VAL A 122 7.15 11.78 -5.48
CA VAL A 122 5.74 11.36 -5.57
C VAL A 122 4.78 12.28 -4.83
N ALA A 123 5.24 12.91 -3.74
CA ALA A 123 4.47 13.86 -2.95
C ALA A 123 5.43 14.96 -2.45
N PRO A 124 5.62 16.05 -3.20
CA PRO A 124 6.52 17.13 -2.82
C PRO A 124 6.15 17.73 -1.46
N PRO A 125 7.13 18.19 -0.66
CA PRO A 125 6.86 18.81 0.63
C PRO A 125 5.97 20.04 0.47
N PRO A 126 5.07 20.32 1.42
CA PRO A 126 4.26 21.53 1.40
C PRO A 126 5.17 22.77 1.36
N LYS A 127 4.83 23.73 0.51
CA LYS A 127 5.59 24.99 0.40
C LYS A 127 5.54 25.71 1.75
N ARG A 128 6.71 26.05 2.29
CA ARG A 128 6.79 26.88 3.50
C ARG A 128 6.14 28.24 3.20
N GLY A 129 5.09 28.61 3.94
CA GLY A 129 4.51 29.96 3.90
C GLY A 129 3.09 30.11 3.34
N LEU A 130 2.42 29.02 2.95
CA LEU A 130 0.99 29.02 2.66
C LEU A 130 0.25 28.39 3.85
N ARG A 131 -0.14 29.24 4.81
CA ARG A 131 -1.15 28.95 5.83
C ARG A 131 -2.32 29.87 5.60
#